data_AF-A0A8T5JXK3-F1
#
_entry.id   AF-A0A8T5JXK3-F1
#
_cell.length_a   1.000
_cell.length_b   1.000
_cell.length_c   1.000
_cell.angle_alpha   90.00
_cell.angle_beta   90.00
_cell.angle_gamma   90.00
#
_symmetry.space_group_name_H-M   'P 1'
#
loop_
_entity.id
_entity.type
_entity.pdbx_description
1 polymer ?
#
loop_
_entity_poly.entity_id
_entity_poly.type
_entity_poly.pdbx_seq_one_letter_code
_entity_poly.pdbx_strand_id
1 'polypeptide(L)' 'ECNAMDKEVNEQDIVDYLQIIAAKTGSQLEVISGSAEHGNMLASLGKVGAILRYNPGHSK' A
#
# COMPACT_ATOMS: atom_id res chain seq x y z
N GLU A 1 17.64 -29.32 17.70
CA GLU A 1 17.89 -27.90 17.36
C GLU A 1 17.20 -27.58 16.04
N CYS A 2 16.19 -26.69 16.04
CA CYS A 2 15.54 -26.23 14.81
C CYS A 2 16.08 -24.83 14.46
N ASN A 3 17.22 -24.80 13.76
CA ASN A 3 17.85 -23.58 13.23
C ASN A 3 17.37 -23.26 11.80
N ALA A 4 16.08 -23.43 11.51
CA ALA A 4 15.53 -23.06 10.20
C ALA A 4 14.99 -21.63 10.24
N MET A 5 15.88 -20.65 10.13
CA MET A 5 15.54 -19.29 9.72
C MET A 5 16.05 -19.08 8.28
N ASP A 6 15.48 -19.82 7.33
CA ASP A 6 15.57 -19.51 5.89
C ASP A 6 14.63 -18.33 5.58
N LYS A 7 14.96 -17.15 6.12
CA LYS A 7 14.29 -15.91 5.73
C LYS A 7 15.36 -14.95 5.21
N GLU A 8 15.43 -14.87 3.88
CA GLU A 8 16.19 -13.82 3.22
C GLU A 8 15.46 -12.49 3.44
N VAL A 9 16.11 -11.57 4.16
CA VAL A 9 15.58 -10.23 4.38
C VAL A 9 15.87 -9.42 3.11
N ASN A 10 14.81 -9.13 2.34
CA ASN A 10 14.89 -8.22 1.20
C ASN A 10 14.41 -6.83 1.62
N GLU A 11 15.32 -5.87 1.66
CA GLU A 11 14.99 -4.47 1.88
C GLU A 11 14.58 -3.83 0.55
N GLN A 12 13.36 -3.30 0.51
CA GLN A 12 12.85 -2.57 -0.66
C GLN A 12 12.03 -1.37 -0.18
N ASP A 13 12.12 -0.27 -0.92
CA ASP A 13 11.27 0.90 -0.67
C ASP A 13 9.80 0.55 -0.85
N ILE A 14 8.97 1.00 0.11
CA ILE A 14 7.55 0.67 0.16
C ILE A 14 6.78 1.28 -1.02
N VAL A 15 7.16 2.48 -1.47
CA VAL A 15 6.51 3.16 -2.61
C VAL A 15 6.82 2.42 -3.89
N ASP A 16 8.08 2.05 -4.10
CA ASP A 16 8.50 1.28 -5.28
C ASP A 16 7.85 -0.10 -5.32
N TYR A 17 7.80 -0.79 -4.17
CA TYR A 17 7.13 -2.08 -4.06
C TYR A 17 5.63 -1.99 -4.39
N LEU A 18 4.93 -1.00 -3.84
CA LEU A 18 3.52 -0.77 -4.11
C LEU A 18 3.31 -0.38 -5.58
N GLN A 19 4.21 0.39 -6.19
CA GLN A 19 4.12 0.75 -7.61
C GLN A 19 4.19 -0.51 -8.51
N ILE A 20 5.06 -1.46 -8.18
CA ILE A 20 5.16 -2.74 -8.91
C ILE A 20 3.87 -3.56 -8.77
N ILE A 21 3.30 -3.64 -7.57
CA ILE A 21 2.05 -4.36 -7.33
C ILE A 21 0.87 -3.65 -8.02
N ALA A 22 0.81 -2.33 -7.95
CA ALA A 22 -0.22 -1.52 -8.58
C ALA A 22 -0.24 -1.77 -10.10
N ALA A 23 0.94 -1.76 -10.73
CA ALA A 23 1.08 -2.09 -12.14
C ALA A 23 0.59 -3.51 -12.48
N LYS A 24 0.89 -4.51 -11.62
CA LYS A 24 0.44 -5.90 -11.82
C LYS A 24 -1.07 -6.10 -11.61
N THR A 25 -1.68 -5.32 -10.71
CA THR A 25 -3.10 -5.44 -10.34
C THR A 25 -4.02 -4.51 -11.15
N GLY A 26 -3.44 -3.65 -11.99
CA GLY A 26 -4.16 -2.60 -12.70
C GLY A 26 -4.73 -1.53 -11.77
N SER A 27 -4.08 -1.31 -10.63
CA SER A 27 -4.40 -0.25 -9.68
C SER A 27 -3.51 0.97 -9.95
N GLN A 28 -4.00 2.16 -9.60
CA GLN A 28 -3.24 3.40 -9.70
C GLN A 28 -2.70 3.78 -8.31
N LEU A 29 -1.40 4.04 -8.22
CA LEU A 29 -0.76 4.57 -7.02
C LEU A 29 -0.55 6.08 -7.19
N GLU A 30 -0.98 6.86 -6.21
CA GLU A 30 -0.75 8.31 -6.18
C GLU A 30 -0.06 8.69 -4.86
N VAL A 31 1.04 9.42 -4.96
CA VAL A 31 1.79 9.92 -3.81
C VAL A 31 1.39 11.38 -3.58
N ILE A 32 0.77 11.63 -2.44
CA ILE A 32 0.28 12.96 -2.07
C ILE A 32 1.21 13.57 -1.02
N SER A 33 1.57 14.84 -1.21
CA SER A 33 2.36 15.56 -0.20
C SER A 33 1.57 15.72 1.10
N GLY A 34 2.21 15.42 2.23
CA GLY A 34 1.63 15.67 3.55
C GLY A 34 1.37 17.14 3.86
N SER A 35 1.94 18.09 3.08
CA SER A 35 1.66 19.52 3.23
C SER A 35 0.36 19.98 2.55
N ALA A 36 -0.23 19.15 1.70
CA ALA A 36 -1.51 19.46 1.04
C ALA A 36 -2.68 19.28 2.02
N GLU A 37 -3.75 20.06 1.86
CA GLU A 37 -4.96 19.95 2.69
C GLU A 37 -5.51 18.51 2.73
N HIS A 38 -5.58 17.87 1.55
CA HIS A 38 -6.00 16.48 1.42
C HIS A 38 -5.01 15.50 2.05
N GLY A 39 -3.71 15.81 2.04
CA GLY A 39 -2.67 15.02 2.71
C GLY A 39 -2.84 15.02 4.24
N ASN A 40 -3.21 16.16 4.81
CA ASN A 40 -3.53 16.27 6.24
C ASN A 40 -4.78 15.48 6.62
N MET A 41 -5.81 15.45 5.76
CA MET A 41 -6.97 14.58 5.99
C MET A 41 -6.60 13.10 6.00
N LEU A 42 -5.75 12.65 5.07
CA LEU A 42 -5.26 11.27 5.00
C LEU A 42 -4.35 10.87 6.17
N ALA A 43 -3.71 11.84 6.84
CA ALA A 43 -2.90 11.58 8.02
C ALA A 43 -3.72 10.93 9.15
N SER A 44 -4.99 11.32 9.30
CA SER A 44 -5.92 10.72 10.28
C SER A 44 -6.31 9.27 9.97
N LEU A 45 -6.18 8.85 8.70
CA LEU A 45 -6.50 7.51 8.21
C LEU A 45 -5.28 6.57 8.18
N GLY A 46 -4.15 6.99 8.76
CA GLY A 46 -2.92 6.20 8.81
C GLY A 46 -1.96 6.45 7.63
N LYS A 47 -2.12 7.57 6.90
CA LYS A 47 -1.25 8.04 5.80
C LYS A 47 -1.25 7.18 4.54
N VAL A 48 -1.90 6.02 4.56
CA VAL A 48 -2.06 5.12 3.40
C VAL A 48 -3.52 4.71 3.31
N GLY A 49 -4.11 4.81 2.13
CA GLY A 49 -5.49 4.43 1.87
C GLY A 49 -5.66 3.91 0.44
N ALA A 50 -6.78 3.22 0.19
CA ALA A 50 -7.11 2.71 -1.12
C ALA A 50 -8.58 3.02 -1.46
N ILE A 51 -8.82 3.42 -2.71
CA ILE A 51 -10.15 3.57 -3.25
C ILE A 51 -10.47 2.29 -4.03
N LEU A 52 -11.47 1.56 -3.56
CA LEU A 52 -11.87 0.30 -4.19
C LEU A 52 -12.86 0.57 -5.32
N ARG A 53 -12.67 -0.11 -6.46
CA ARG A 53 -13.60 -0.05 -7.60
C ARG A 53 -14.99 -0.61 -7.26
N TYR A 54 -15.04 -1.58 -6.36
CA TYR A 54 -16.26 -2.28 -5.95
C TYR A 54 -16.29 -2.43 -4.43
N ASN A 55 -17.49 -2.53 -3.86
CA ASN A 55 -17.67 -2.79 -2.44
C ASN A 55 -17.36 -4.28 -2.13
N PRO A 56 -16.31 -4.59 -1.35
CA PRO A 56 -15.94 -5.97 -1.04
C PRO A 56 -16.97 -6.69 -0.16
N GLY A 57 -17.79 -5.94 0.59
CA GLY A 57 -18.91 -6.46 1.36
C GLY A 57 -20.15 -6.79 0.51
N HIS A 58 -20.12 -6.51 -0.79
CA HIS A 58 -21.18 -6.83 -1.74
C HIS A 58 -20.90 -8.16 -2.45
N SER A 59 -20.51 -9.20 -1.69
CA SER A 59 -20.57 -10.59 -2.16
C SER A 59 -21.91 -11.16 -1.74
N LYS A 60 -22.73 -11.59 -2.71
CA LYS A 60 -23.94 -12.36 -2.45
C LYS A 60 -23.60 -13.77 -2.00
#